data_AF-A0A933IVG7-F1
#
_entry.id   AF-A0A933IVG7-F1
#
_cell.length_a   1.000
_cell.length_b   1.000
_cell.length_c   1.000
_cell.angle_alpha   90.00
_cell.angle_beta   90.00
_cell.angle_gamma   90.00
#
_symmetry.space_group_name_H-M   'P 1'
#
loop_
_entity.id
_entity.type
_entity.pdbx_description
1 polymer ?
#
loop_
_entity_poly.entity_id
_entity_poly.type
_entity_poly.pdbx_seq_one_letter_code
_entity_poly.pdbx_strand_id
1 'polypeptide(L)'
;MASREIVWQVPEDLYRELVEAQEKLNYPSLSDLISQAVQRRLAEIQRETWEQEFRDLQRQVRSSGGLGLGQTKEEVIARLRQIRQQVFEEDYARLY
;
A
#
# COMPACT_ATOMS: atom_id res chain seq x y z
N MET A 1 10.46 -4.73 18.45
CA MET A 1 9.14 -4.06 18.29
C MET A 1 8.31 -4.37 19.52
N ALA A 2 7.61 -3.39 20.10
CA ALA A 2 6.78 -3.63 21.29
C ALA A 2 5.59 -4.52 20.90
N SER A 3 5.47 -5.70 21.52
CA SER A 3 4.27 -6.53 21.39
C SER A 3 3.15 -5.92 22.23
N ARG A 4 2.01 -5.65 21.61
CA ARG A 4 0.80 -5.23 22.32
C ARG A 4 -0.05 -6.46 22.57
N GLU A 5 -0.25 -6.79 23.84
CA GLU A 5 -1.14 -7.88 24.22
C GLU A 5 -2.59 -7.44 24.00
N ILE A 6 -3.39 -8.35 23.43
CA ILE A 6 -4.81 -8.13 23.14
C ILE A 6 -5.57 -9.29 23.74
N VAL A 7 -6.57 -8.98 24.57
CA VAL A 7 -7.54 -9.96 25.04
C VAL A 7 -8.74 -9.90 24.10
N TRP A 8 -9.03 -11.01 23.44
CA TRP A 8 -10.17 -11.13 22.53
C TRP A 8 -11.14 -12.17 23.05
N GLN A 9 -12.36 -11.74 23.38
CA GLN A 9 -13.45 -12.64 23.72
C GLN A 9 -14.10 -13.13 22.44
N VAL A 10 -14.10 -14.45 22.25
CA VAL A 10 -14.70 -15.13 21.10
C VAL A 10 -15.83 -16.05 21.56
N PRO A 11 -16.88 -16.24 20.73
CA PRO A 11 -17.87 -17.27 20.96
C PRO A 11 -17.23 -18.67 21.02
N GLU A 12 -17.80 -19.56 21.83
CA GLU A 12 -17.32 -20.94 22.02
C GLU A 12 -17.18 -21.71 20.70
N ASP A 13 -18.14 -21.52 19.78
CA ASP A 13 -18.14 -22.22 18.50
C ASP A 13 -17.00 -21.75 17.59
N LEU A 14 -16.71 -20.44 17.60
CA LEU A 14 -15.55 -19.89 16.89
C LEU A 14 -14.24 -20.37 17.51
N TYR A 15 -14.17 -20.50 18.84
CA TYR A 15 -12.99 -21.06 19.49
C TYR A 15 -12.74 -22.52 19.05
N ARG A 16 -13.78 -23.35 19.00
CA ARG A 16 -13.68 -24.73 18.49
C ARG A 16 -13.18 -24.77 17.04
N GLU A 17 -13.75 -23.95 16.17
CA GLU A 17 -13.31 -23.86 14.76
C GLU A 17 -11.84 -23.46 14.64
N LEU A 18 -11.38 -22.51 15.46
CA LEU A 18 -9.98 -22.05 15.46
C LEU A 18 -9.03 -23.15 15.95
N VAL A 19 -9.41 -23.91 16.98
CA VAL A 19 -8.63 -25.06 17.46
C VAL A 19 -8.54 -26.14 16.38
N GLU A 20 -9.66 -26.51 15.76
CA GLU A 20 -9.66 -27.46 14.64
C GLU A 20 -8.80 -26.99 13.47
N ALA A 21 -8.85 -25.69 13.14
CA ALA A 21 -8.03 -25.10 12.09
C ALA A 21 -6.54 -25.14 12.45
N GLN A 22 -6.18 -24.88 13.72
CA GLN A 22 -4.81 -24.95 14.21
C GLN A 22 -4.24 -26.37 14.07
N GLU A 23 -5.02 -27.40 14.43
CA GLU A 23 -4.64 -28.80 14.26
C GLU A 23 -4.53 -29.19 12.78
N LYS A 24 -5.55 -28.90 11.97
CA LYS A 24 -5.57 -29.24 10.53
C LYS A 24 -4.43 -28.61 9.75
N LEU A 25 -4.03 -27.40 10.13
CA LEU A 25 -2.96 -26.66 9.45
C LEU A 25 -1.60 -26.80 10.16
N ASN A 26 -1.50 -27.60 11.23
CA ASN A 26 -0.28 -27.87 11.99
C ASN A 26 0.44 -26.61 12.51
N TYR A 27 -0.31 -25.63 13.00
CA TYR A 27 0.30 -24.48 13.65
C TYR A 27 0.80 -24.83 15.07
N PRO A 28 1.92 -24.26 15.55
CA PRO A 28 2.44 -24.56 16.89
C PRO A 28 1.53 -24.09 18.03
N SER A 29 0.77 -23.02 17.80
CA SER A 29 -0.16 -22.46 18.78
C SER A 29 -1.32 -21.74 18.09
N LEU A 30 -2.43 -21.56 18.82
CA LEU A 30 -3.57 -20.77 18.34
C LEU A 30 -3.19 -19.31 18.10
N SER A 31 -2.31 -18.75 18.93
CA SER A 31 -1.79 -17.39 18.76
C SER A 31 -0.99 -17.21 17.48
N ASP A 32 -0.23 -18.24 17.04
CA ASP A 32 0.52 -18.18 15.79
C ASP A 32 -0.42 -18.18 14.58
N LEU A 33 -1.44 -19.04 14.60
CA LEU A 33 -2.48 -19.08 13.58
C LEU A 33 -3.16 -17.72 13.45
N ILE A 34 -3.63 -17.15 14.57
CA ILE A 34 -4.32 -15.86 14.58
C ILE A 34 -3.38 -14.74 14.11
N SER A 35 -2.14 -14.71 14.59
CA SER A 35 -1.17 -13.67 14.21
C SER A 35 -0.89 -13.68 12.71
N GLN A 36 -0.71 -14.86 12.11
CA GLN A 36 -0.51 -14.96 10.66
C GLN A 36 -1.77 -14.58 9.87
N ALA A 37 -2.95 -14.99 10.33
CA ALA A 37 -4.21 -14.62 9.70
C ALA A 37 -4.42 -13.09 9.71
N VAL A 38 -4.14 -12.44 10.85
CA VAL A 38 -4.24 -10.98 10.99
C VAL A 38 -3.21 -10.28 10.09
N GLN A 39 -1.95 -10.74 10.07
CA GLN A 39 -0.92 -10.16 9.21
C GLN A 39 -1.30 -10.26 7.73
N ARG A 40 -1.82 -11.41 7.30
CA ARG A 40 -2.31 -11.59 5.94
C ARG A 40 -3.46 -10.61 5.63
N ARG A 41 -4.43 -10.49 6.54
CA ARG A 41 -5.55 -9.57 6.35
C ARG A 41 -5.10 -8.12 6.28
N LEU A 42 -4.13 -7.72 7.10
CA LEU A 42 -3.56 -6.37 7.05
C LEU A 42 -2.84 -6.11 5.72
N ALA A 43 -2.09 -7.08 5.20
CA ALA A 43 -1.43 -6.96 3.91
C ALA A 43 -2.46 -6.83 2.76
N GLU A 44 -3.56 -7.58 2.82
CA GLU A 44 -4.67 -7.47 1.87
C GLU A 44 -5.33 -6.08 1.92
N ILE A 45 -5.63 -5.57 3.12
CA ILE A 45 -6.20 -4.23 3.31
C ILE A 45 -5.26 -3.15 2.79
N GLN A 46 -3.95 -3.25 3.05
CA GLN A 46 -2.97 -2.30 2.53
C GLN A 46 -2.94 -2.30 1.01
N ARG A 47 -3.01 -3.47 0.38
CA ARG A 47 -3.09 -3.59 -1.07
C ARG A 47 -4.37 -2.97 -1.62
N GLU A 48 -5.52 -3.29 -1.04
CA GLU A 48 -6.82 -2.70 -1.43
C GLU A 48 -6.79 -1.17 -1.32
N THR A 49 -6.23 -0.66 -0.23
CA THR A 49 -6.06 0.79 0.01
C THR A 49 -5.16 1.42 -1.06
N TRP A 50 -4.02 0.81 -1.34
CA TRP A 50 -3.10 1.28 -2.38
C TRP A 50 -3.76 1.30 -3.77
N GLU A 51 -4.50 0.25 -4.12
CA GLU A 51 -5.22 0.18 -5.40
C GLU A 51 -6.29 1.28 -5.49
N GLN A 52 -6.96 1.60 -4.39
CA GLN A 52 -7.94 2.68 -4.33
C GLN A 52 -7.28 4.06 -4.44
N GLU A 53 -6.25 4.34 -3.65
CA GLU A 53 -5.48 5.59 -3.70
C GLU A 53 -4.87 5.82 -5.09
N PHE A 54 -4.38 4.77 -5.73
CA PHE A 54 -3.86 4.85 -7.09
C PHE A 54 -4.94 5.24 -8.10
N ARG A 55 -6.14 4.64 -8.01
CA ARG A 55 -7.27 5.03 -8.86
C ARG A 55 -7.70 6.47 -8.62
N ASP A 56 -7.66 6.93 -7.37
CA ASP A 56 -7.99 8.30 -7.00
C ASP A 56 -6.99 9.29 -7.60
N LEU A 57 -5.69 8.98 -7.52
CA LEU A 57 -4.64 9.75 -8.16
C LEU A 57 -4.83 9.79 -9.68
N GLN A 58 -5.13 8.66 -10.32
CA GLN A 58 -5.42 8.62 -11.76
C GLN A 58 -6.61 9.50 -12.13
N ARG A 59 -7.68 9.51 -11.32
CA ARG A 59 -8.84 10.38 -11.52
C ARG A 59 -8.48 11.85 -11.38
N GLN A 60 -7.70 12.20 -10.35
CA GLN A 60 -7.22 13.57 -10.16
C GLN A 60 -6.38 14.05 -11.35
N VAL A 61 -5.40 13.26 -11.78
CA VAL A 61 -4.57 13.56 -12.95
C VAL A 61 -5.41 13.75 -14.21
N ARG A 62 -6.42 12.90 -14.43
CA ARG A 62 -7.33 13.08 -15.59
C ARG A 62 -8.17 14.35 -15.46
N SER A 63 -8.69 14.64 -14.26
CA SER A 63 -9.49 15.84 -14.01
C SER A 63 -8.70 17.14 -14.15
N SER A 64 -7.39 17.11 -13.89
CA SER A 64 -6.49 18.25 -14.09
C SER A 64 -6.04 18.43 -15.55
N GLY A 65 -6.59 17.66 -16.50
CA GLY A 65 -6.22 17.72 -17.92
C GLY A 65 -5.03 16.83 -18.30
N GLY A 66 -4.66 15.86 -17.46
CA GLY A 66 -3.49 15.01 -17.63
C GLY A 66 -2.21 15.67 -17.12
N LEU A 67 -1.07 15.02 -17.36
CA LEU A 67 0.24 15.50 -16.93
C LEU A 67 0.88 16.50 -17.90
N GLY A 68 0.28 16.72 -19.08
CA GLY A 68 0.83 17.61 -20.09
C GLY A 68 2.22 17.20 -20.61
N LEU A 69 2.59 15.91 -20.48
CA LEU A 69 3.92 15.40 -20.83
C LEU A 69 4.06 14.97 -22.30
N GLY A 70 2.97 14.97 -23.08
CA GLY A 70 2.95 14.46 -24.45
C GLY A 70 2.31 13.08 -24.56
N GLN A 71 2.17 12.56 -25.78
CA GLN A 71 1.53 11.29 -26.09
C GLN A 71 2.54 10.18 -26.42
N THR A 72 3.75 10.54 -26.84
CA THR A 72 4.82 9.59 -27.15
C THR A 72 5.87 9.56 -26.05
N LYS A 73 6.61 8.45 -25.97
CA LYS A 73 7.71 8.29 -25.00
C LYS A 73 8.77 9.37 -25.18
N GLU A 74 9.09 9.71 -26.42
CA GLU A 74 10.08 10.70 -26.79
C GLU A 74 9.66 12.10 -26.35
N GLU A 75 8.39 12.47 -26.55
CA GLU A 75 7.82 13.73 -26.05
C GLU A 75 7.86 13.82 -24.52
N VAL A 76 7.49 12.74 -23.84
CA VAL A 76 7.55 12.65 -22.36
C VAL A 76 8.96 12.87 -21.87
N ILE A 77 9.95 12.20 -22.46
CA ILE A 77 11.36 12.35 -22.09
C ILE A 77 11.84 13.79 -22.34
N ALA A 78 11.50 14.38 -23.50
CA ALA A 78 11.89 15.74 -23.82
C ALA A 78 11.27 16.75 -22.84
N ARG A 79 9.98 16.60 -22.52
CA ARG A 79 9.27 17.48 -21.58
C ARG A 79 9.81 17.36 -20.15
N LEU A 80 10.12 16.15 -19.69
CA LEU A 80 10.73 15.93 -18.37
C LEU A 80 12.14 16.54 -18.29
N ARG A 81 12.94 16.46 -19.36
CA ARG A 81 14.25 17.13 -19.42
C ARG A 81 14.12 18.65 -19.34
N GLN A 82 13.15 19.22 -20.05
CA GLN A 82 12.87 20.66 -20.00
C GLN A 82 12.45 21.10 -18.59
N ILE A 83 11.51 20.38 -17.95
CA ILE A 83 11.06 20.67 -16.58
C ILE A 83 12.26 20.60 -15.62
N ARG A 84 13.09 19.56 -15.73
CA ARG A 84 14.28 19.42 -14.89
C ARG A 84 15.23 20.61 -15.04
N GLN A 85 15.42 21.11 -16.27
CA GLN A 85 16.27 22.27 -16.51
C GLN A 85 15.67 23.56 -15.93
N GLN A 86 14.36 23.76 -16.07
CA GLN A 86 13.65 24.90 -15.45
C GLN A 86 13.79 24.90 -13.92
N VAL A 87 13.57 23.75 -13.27
CA VAL A 87 13.76 23.61 -11.82
C VAL A 87 15.20 23.91 -11.41
N PHE A 88 16.19 23.47 -12.21
CA PHE A 88 17.60 23.78 -11.93
C PHE A 88 17.89 25.28 -12.02
N GLU A 89 17.38 25.94 -13.06
CA GLU A 89 17.55 27.37 -13.29
C GLU A 89 16.80 28.24 -12.26
N GLU A 90 15.64 27.79 -11.77
CA GLU A 90 14.83 28.53 -10.80
C GLU A 90 15.29 28.33 -9.36
N ASP A 91 15.59 27.09 -8.96
CA ASP A 91 15.87 26.73 -7.56
C ASP A 91 17.36 26.58 -7.25
N TYR A 92 18.13 26.03 -8.19
CA TYR A 92 19.55 25.69 -7.96
C TYR A 92 20.52 26.79 -8.39
N ALA A 93 20.19 27.59 -9.41
CA ALA A 93 21.02 28.72 -9.82
C ALA A 93 21.06 29.87 -8.80
N ARG A 94 20.15 29.86 -7.81
CA ARG A 94 20.16 30.81 -6.69
C ARG A 94 21.05 30.38 -5.52
N LEU A 95 21.59 29.15 -5.56
CA LEU A 95 22.44 28.55 -4.52
C LEU A 95 23.94 28.62 -4.84
N TYR A 96 24.32 29.15 -6.02
CA TYR A 96 25.71 29.42 -6.45
C TYR A 96 25.81 30.84 -7.03
#